data_AF-A0A1C3YCM1-F1
#
_entry.id   AF-A0A1C3YCM1-F1
#
_cell.length_a   1.000
_cell.length_b   1.000
_cell.length_c   1.000
_cell.angle_alpha   90.00
_cell.angle_beta   90.00
_cell.angle_gamma   90.00
#
_symmetry.space_group_name_H-M   'P 1'
#
loop_
_entity.id
_entity.type
_entity.pdbx_description
1 polymer ?
#
loop_
_entity_poly.entity_id
_entity_poly.type
_entity_poly.pdbx_seq_one_letter_code
_entity_poly.pdbx_strand_id
1 'polypeptide(L)'
;MSPRKNLIKFLILCLVWGLTWIAVKTGIQTVSPMVFAATRFLCAGLLLFGWSLCSGRRRFLARRDLGRIIIASLLMITLCYGPLFWGMQFVASGTAAVIEMSLTPLALLGFGILLGEERWSSARAFAMVIGLIGLSPSQFKRSAA
;
A
#
# COMPACT_ATOMS: atom_id res chain seq x y z
N MET A 1 -9.67 25.54 -2.99
CA MET A 1 -9.58 24.89 -1.66
C MET A 1 -8.58 25.66 -0.82
N SER A 2 -8.88 26.00 0.44
CA SER A 2 -7.93 26.83 1.23
C SER A 2 -6.69 26.01 1.65
N PRO A 3 -5.48 26.59 1.64
CA PRO A 3 -4.23 25.88 1.96
C PRO A 3 -4.26 25.15 3.31
N ARG A 4 -4.89 25.77 4.33
CA ARG A 4 -5.03 25.17 5.67
C ARG A 4 -5.89 23.91 5.68
N LYS A 5 -6.97 23.86 4.88
CA LYS A 5 -7.82 22.66 4.76
C LYS A 5 -7.07 21.50 4.10
N ASN A 6 -6.13 21.80 3.20
CA ASN A 6 -5.28 20.77 2.58
C ASN A 6 -4.24 20.23 3.57
N LEU A 7 -3.65 21.11 4.38
CA LEU A 7 -2.70 20.70 5.42
C LEU A 7 -3.34 19.76 6.45
N ILE A 8 -4.55 20.07 6.92
CA ILE A 8 -5.26 19.22 7.88
C ILE A 8 -5.55 17.83 7.28
N LYS A 9 -6.02 17.79 6.02
CA LYS A 9 -6.25 16.51 5.32
C LYS A 9 -4.98 15.70 5.17
N PHE A 10 -3.86 16.36 4.85
CA PHE A 10 -2.56 15.73 4.74
C PHE A 10 -2.10 15.15 6.09
N LEU A 11 -2.23 15.90 7.18
CA LEU A 11 -1.88 15.41 8.52
C LEU A 11 -2.73 14.20 8.93
N ILE A 12 -4.04 14.24 8.68
CA ILE A 12 -4.93 13.11 8.94
C ILE A 12 -4.48 11.89 8.12
N LEU A 13 -4.19 12.09 6.84
CA LEU A 13 -3.71 11.01 5.98
C LEU A 13 -2.42 10.40 6.53
N CYS A 14 -1.42 11.22 6.86
CA CYS A 14 -0.15 10.76 7.44
C CYS A 14 -0.35 9.96 8.73
N LEU A 15 -1.22 10.43 9.62
CA LEU A 15 -1.53 9.73 10.87
C LEU A 15 -2.19 8.38 10.60
N VAL A 16 -3.24 8.36 9.77
CA VAL A 16 -3.99 7.13 9.45
C VAL A 16 -3.08 6.10 8.76
N TRP A 17 -2.27 6.55 7.80
CA TRP A 17 -1.33 5.66 7.11
C TRP A 17 -0.22 5.14 8.05
N GLY A 18 0.36 6.01 8.88
CA GLY A 18 1.36 5.58 9.86
C GLY A 18 0.83 4.58 10.88
N LEU A 19 -0.34 4.86 11.47
CA LEU A 19 -1.02 3.98 12.42
C LEU A 19 -1.39 2.61 11.81
N THR A 20 -1.68 2.57 10.51
CA THR A 20 -2.02 1.33 9.82
C THR A 20 -0.88 0.31 9.92
N TRP A 21 0.38 0.73 9.78
CA TRP A 21 1.53 -0.18 9.87
C TRP A 21 1.69 -0.80 11.26
N ILE A 22 1.45 -0.01 12.30
CA ILE A 22 1.47 -0.47 13.69
C ILE A 22 0.33 -1.47 13.91
N ALA A 23 -0.89 -1.11 13.52
CA ALA A 23 -2.07 -1.97 13.68
C ALA A 23 -1.95 -3.30 12.91
N VAL A 24 -1.39 -3.29 11.69
CA VAL A 24 -1.14 -4.50 10.92
C VAL A 24 -0.13 -5.39 11.63
N LYS A 25 0.98 -4.84 12.13
CA LYS A 25 1.99 -5.62 12.86
C LYS A 25 1.41 -6.28 14.11
N THR A 26 0.60 -5.57 14.89
CA THR A 26 -0.10 -6.15 16.04
C THR A 26 -1.11 -7.21 15.60
N GLY A 27 -1.85 -6.97 14.52
CA GLY A 27 -2.84 -7.90 13.98
C GLY A 27 -2.22 -9.23 13.54
N ILE A 28 -1.16 -9.19 12.74
CA ILE A 28 -0.48 -10.40 12.22
C ILE A 28 0.25 -11.21 13.30
N GLN A 29 0.47 -10.64 14.49
CA GLN A 29 1.00 -11.38 15.65
C GLN A 29 -0.08 -12.25 16.32
N THR A 30 -1.35 -11.88 16.16
CA THR A 30 -2.49 -12.59 16.77
C THR A 30 -3.17 -13.57 15.83
N VAL A 31 -3.17 -13.27 14.52
CA VAL A 31 -3.79 -14.09 13.48
C VAL A 31 -2.85 -14.23 12.29
N SER A 32 -2.99 -15.33 11.54
CA SER A 32 -2.19 -15.56 10.33
C SER A 32 -2.28 -14.35 9.37
N PRO A 33 -1.15 -13.90 8.77
CA PRO A 33 -1.11 -12.72 7.91
C PRO A 33 -2.14 -12.73 6.78
N MET A 34 -2.37 -13.89 6.15
CA MET A 34 -3.33 -14.03 5.07
C MET A 34 -4.78 -13.88 5.55
N VAL A 35 -5.10 -14.40 6.73
CA VAL A 35 -6.43 -14.26 7.34
C VAL A 35 -6.69 -12.81 7.73
N PHE A 36 -5.69 -12.15 8.31
CA PHE A 36 -5.75 -10.73 8.64
C PHE A 36 -5.99 -9.87 7.38
N ALA A 37 -5.23 -10.12 6.32
CA ALA A 37 -5.40 -9.46 5.03
C ALA A 37 -6.80 -9.68 4.46
N ALA A 38 -7.24 -10.94 4.38
CA ALA A 38 -8.54 -11.31 3.83
C ALA A 38 -9.66 -10.58 4.58
N THR A 39 -9.65 -10.61 5.91
CA THR A 39 -10.66 -9.95 6.75
C THR A 39 -10.66 -8.44 6.51
N ARG A 40 -9.48 -7.80 6.51
CA ARG A 40 -9.35 -6.36 6.28
C ARG A 40 -9.91 -5.94 4.91
N PHE A 41 -9.52 -6.64 3.84
CA PHE A 41 -9.94 -6.30 2.48
C PHE A 41 -11.39 -6.66 2.20
N LEU A 42 -11.90 -7.75 2.79
CA LEU A 42 -13.33 -8.10 2.73
C LEU A 42 -14.19 -7.05 3.45
N CYS A 43 -13.80 -6.63 4.65
CA CYS A 43 -14.50 -5.55 5.37
C CYS A 43 -14.51 -4.26 4.57
N ALA A 44 -13.37 -3.85 4.01
CA ALA A 44 -13.29 -2.65 3.16
C ALA A 44 -14.18 -2.78 1.90
N GLY A 45 -14.15 -3.93 1.24
CA GLY A 45 -14.98 -4.22 0.06
C GLY A 45 -16.47 -4.16 0.39
N LEU A 46 -16.90 -4.77 1.49
CA LEU A 46 -18.30 -4.77 1.94
C LEU A 46 -18.76 -3.36 2.32
N LEU A 47 -17.93 -2.57 3.01
CA LEU A 47 -18.26 -1.18 3.35
C LEU A 47 -18.43 -0.31 2.11
N LEU A 48 -17.50 -0.41 1.15
CA LEU A 48 -17.59 0.32 -0.11
C LEU A 48 -18.77 -0.13 -0.95
N PHE A 49 -19.06 -1.43 -0.98
CA PHE A 49 -20.21 -1.99 -1.66
C PHE A 49 -21.52 -1.52 -1.03
N GLY A 50 -21.64 -1.59 0.31
CA GLY A 50 -22.79 -1.07 1.05
C GLY A 50 -22.99 0.43 0.84
N TRP A 51 -21.91 1.21 0.87
CA TRP A 51 -21.97 2.65 0.58
C TRP A 51 -22.45 2.94 -0.85
N SER A 52 -22.02 2.15 -1.83
CA SER A 52 -22.49 2.23 -3.21
C SER A 52 -23.99 1.97 -3.33
N LEU A 53 -24.50 0.96 -2.61
CA LEU A 53 -25.93 0.63 -2.55
C LEU A 53 -26.75 1.79 -1.94
N CYS A 54 -26.27 2.37 -0.85
CA CYS A 54 -26.93 3.49 -0.17
C CYS A 54 -26.87 4.81 -0.95
N SER A 55 -25.80 5.03 -1.73
CA SER A 55 -25.60 6.29 -2.48
C SER A 55 -26.43 6.42 -3.77
N GLY A 56 -27.31 5.45 -4.06
CA GLY A 56 -28.18 5.46 -5.25
C GLY A 56 -27.45 5.27 -6.59
N ARG A 57 -26.11 5.29 -6.59
CA ARG A 57 -25.25 4.95 -7.75
C ARG A 57 -25.17 3.45 -7.90
N ARG A 58 -26.30 2.82 -8.24
CA ARG A 58 -26.38 1.39 -8.55
C ARG A 58 -25.70 1.08 -9.89
N ARG A 59 -24.37 1.17 -9.91
CA ARG A 59 -23.55 0.51 -10.94
C ARG A 59 -23.35 -0.92 -10.48
N PHE A 60 -24.33 -1.78 -10.76
CA PHE A 60 -24.09 -3.22 -10.67
C PHE A 60 -22.88 -3.56 -11.54
N LEU A 61 -21.93 -4.30 -10.98
CA LEU A 61 -20.76 -4.76 -11.72
C LEU A 61 -21.27 -5.53 -12.93
N ALA A 62 -20.94 -5.06 -14.13
CA ALA A 62 -21.21 -5.83 -15.33
C ALA A 62 -20.47 -7.16 -15.20
N ARG A 63 -21.13 -8.28 -15.50
CA ARG A 63 -20.52 -9.63 -15.37
C ARG A 63 -19.19 -9.73 -16.14
N ARG A 64 -19.03 -8.97 -17.24
CA ARG A 64 -17.79 -8.88 -18.02
C ARG A 64 -16.60 -8.30 -17.22
N ASP A 65 -16.87 -7.41 -16.28
CA ASP A 65 -15.85 -6.70 -15.50
C ASP A 65 -15.47 -7.49 -14.23
N LEU A 66 -16.28 -8.48 -13.85
CA LEU A 66 -16.06 -9.31 -12.66
C LEU A 66 -14.74 -10.09 -12.75
N GLY A 67 -14.45 -10.68 -13.92
CA GLY A 67 -13.18 -11.37 -14.16
C GLY A 67 -11.97 -10.44 -14.00
N ARG A 68 -12.05 -9.21 -14.54
CA ARG A 68 -11.00 -8.19 -14.40
C ARG A 68 -10.80 -7.77 -12.95
N ILE A 69 -11.88 -7.59 -12.21
CA ILE A 69 -11.85 -7.22 -10.78
C ILE A 69 -11.23 -8.35 -9.95
N ILE A 70 -11.60 -9.61 -10.21
CA ILE A 70 -11.01 -10.76 -9.50
C ILE A 70 -9.50 -10.85 -9.79
N ILE A 71 -9.10 -10.76 -11.06
CA ILE A 71 -7.69 -10.81 -11.45
C ILE A 71 -6.93 -9.64 -10.79
N ALA A 72 -7.41 -8.41 -10.93
CA ALA A 72 -6.79 -7.25 -10.30
C ALA A 72 -6.69 -7.42 -8.77
N SER A 73 -7.73 -7.94 -8.12
CA SER A 73 -7.74 -8.16 -6.68
C SER A 73 -6.73 -9.24 -6.28
N LEU A 74 -6.63 -10.36 -7.00
CA LEU A 74 -5.64 -11.40 -6.73
C LEU A 74 -4.22 -10.89 -6.93
N LEU A 75 -3.95 -10.18 -8.03
CA LEU A 75 -2.63 -9.62 -8.29
C LEU A 75 -2.26 -8.57 -7.25
N MET A 76 -3.16 -7.66 -6.91
CA MET A 76 -2.82 -6.53 -6.05
C MET A 76 -2.85 -6.90 -4.56
N ILE A 77 -3.83 -7.71 -4.12
CA ILE A 77 -3.97 -8.10 -2.71
C ILE A 77 -3.09 -9.32 -2.40
N THR A 78 -3.23 -10.40 -3.17
CA THR A 78 -2.51 -11.65 -2.85
C THR A 78 -1.04 -11.54 -3.19
N LEU A 79 -0.70 -11.08 -4.40
CA LEU A 79 0.69 -11.06 -4.86
C LEU A 79 1.50 -9.90 -4.25
N CYS A 80 0.87 -8.73 -4.04
CA CYS A 80 1.56 -7.57 -3.48
C CYS A 80 1.54 -7.57 -1.93
N TYR A 81 0.37 -7.62 -1.31
CA TYR A 81 0.25 -7.53 0.14
C TYR A 81 0.53 -8.85 0.87
N GLY A 82 0.35 -10.01 0.24
CA GLY A 82 0.61 -11.32 0.85
C GLY A 82 2.06 -11.49 1.31
N PRO A 83 3.06 -11.41 0.40
CA PRO A 83 4.48 -11.46 0.76
C PRO A 83 4.88 -10.33 1.70
N LEU A 84 4.29 -9.15 1.56
CA LEU A 84 4.57 -7.99 2.40
C LEU A 84 4.16 -8.24 3.85
N PHE A 85 2.95 -8.71 4.11
CA PHE A 85 2.51 -9.03 5.47
C PHE A 85 3.22 -10.26 6.03
N TRP A 86 3.56 -11.23 5.18
CA TRP A 86 4.40 -12.36 5.59
C TRP A 86 5.77 -11.89 6.07
N GLY A 87 6.46 -11.05 5.28
CA GLY A 87 7.75 -10.45 5.61
C GLY A 87 7.68 -9.55 6.84
N MET A 88 6.56 -8.84 7.04
CA MET A 88 6.33 -8.01 8.21
C MET A 88 6.33 -8.81 9.52
N GLN A 89 6.16 -10.14 9.51
CA GLN A 89 6.34 -10.94 10.73
C GLN A 89 7.78 -10.85 11.27
N PHE A 90 8.77 -10.75 10.36
CA PHE A 90 10.19 -10.82 10.69
C PHE A 90 10.87 -9.45 10.87
N VAL A 91 10.21 -8.35 10.47
CA VAL A 91 10.76 -6.99 10.55
C VAL A 91 9.88 -6.06 11.39
N ALA A 92 10.45 -4.96 11.89
CA ALA A 92 9.67 -3.93 12.58
C ALA A 92 8.68 -3.25 11.62
N SER A 93 7.54 -2.77 12.16
CA SER A 93 6.52 -2.05 11.38
C SER A 93 7.07 -0.80 10.68
N GLY A 94 7.97 -0.09 11.35
CA GLY A 94 8.66 1.08 10.77
C GLY A 94 9.53 0.71 9.57
N THR A 95 10.29 -0.38 9.65
CA THR A 95 11.11 -0.87 8.54
C THR A 95 10.25 -1.31 7.36
N ALA A 96 9.18 -2.06 7.62
CA ALA A 96 8.25 -2.48 6.57
C ALA A 96 7.60 -1.28 5.86
N ALA A 97 7.17 -0.27 6.62
CA ALA A 97 6.57 0.94 6.08
C ALA A 97 7.53 1.71 5.17
N VAL A 98 8.78 1.87 5.60
CA VAL A 98 9.80 2.60 4.86
C VAL A 98 10.19 1.87 3.56
N ILE A 99 10.29 0.53 3.61
CA ILE A 99 10.57 -0.29 2.43
C ILE A 99 9.41 -0.18 1.43
N GLU A 100 8.16 -0.30 1.86
CA GLU A 100 7.01 -0.19 0.97
C GLU A 100 6.91 1.20 0.33
N MET A 101 7.03 2.26 1.13
CA MET A 101 7.01 3.66 0.68
C MET A 101 8.05 3.95 -0.41
N SER A 102 9.20 3.28 -0.33
CA SER A 102 10.30 3.49 -1.27
C SER A 102 10.19 2.57 -2.48
N LEU A 103 9.79 1.31 -2.28
CA LEU A 103 9.73 0.31 -3.34
C LEU A 103 8.54 0.55 -4.28
N THR A 104 7.40 1.01 -3.78
CA THR A 104 6.19 1.27 -4.59
C THR A 104 6.44 2.24 -5.75
N PRO A 105 6.99 3.46 -5.56
CA PRO A 105 7.29 4.36 -6.68
C PRO A 105 8.38 3.82 -7.62
N LEU A 106 9.35 3.06 -7.09
CA LEU A 106 10.38 2.40 -7.90
C LEU A 106 9.77 1.34 -8.82
N ALA A 107 8.92 0.47 -8.28
CA ALA A 107 8.22 -0.55 -9.03
C ALA A 107 7.28 0.06 -10.07
N LEU A 108 6.54 1.12 -9.71
CA LEU A 108 5.68 1.84 -10.65
C LEU A 108 6.46 2.45 -11.82
N LEU A 109 7.60 3.10 -11.55
CA LEU A 109 8.46 3.63 -12.62
C LEU A 109 9.03 2.50 -13.50
N GLY A 110 9.48 1.41 -12.88
CA GLY A 110 10.00 0.24 -13.59
C GLY A 110 8.95 -0.37 -14.53
N PHE A 111 7.74 -0.62 -14.03
CA PHE A 111 6.63 -1.11 -14.84
C PHE A 111 6.19 -0.10 -15.91
N GLY A 112 6.17 1.20 -15.60
CA GLY A 112 5.86 2.26 -16.57
C GLY A 112 6.84 2.31 -17.75
N ILE A 113 8.13 2.08 -17.48
CA ILE A 113 9.16 1.98 -18.52
C ILE A 113 9.00 0.67 -19.32
N LEU A 114 8.80 -0.46 -18.64
CA LEU A 114 8.61 -1.78 -19.26
C LEU A 114 7.38 -1.84 -20.18
N LEU A 115 6.31 -1.15 -19.82
CA LEU A 115 5.08 -1.03 -20.60
C LEU A 115 5.15 0.04 -21.69
N GLY A 116 6.25 0.81 -21.76
CA GLY A 116 6.44 1.90 -22.73
C GLY A 116 5.61 3.16 -22.45
N GLU A 117 4.94 3.23 -21.30
CA GLU A 117 4.10 4.35 -20.85
C GLU A 117 4.95 5.54 -20.37
N GLU A 118 6.18 5.30 -19.89
CA GLU A 118 7.08 6.33 -19.38
C GLU A 118 8.47 6.30 -20.04
N ARG A 119 9.07 7.48 -20.22
CA ARG A 119 10.44 7.65 -20.74
C ARG A 119 11.44 7.83 -19.60
N TRP A 120 12.59 7.19 -19.72
CA TRP A 120 13.70 7.28 -18.76
C TRP A 120 14.13 8.74 -18.57
N SER A 121 14.08 9.25 -17.34
CA SER A 121 14.58 10.58 -16.99
C SER A 121 15.69 10.44 -15.96
N SER A 122 16.86 10.98 -16.26
CA SER A 122 18.05 10.96 -15.39
C SER A 122 17.79 11.59 -14.01
N ALA A 123 16.88 12.57 -13.93
CA ALA A 123 16.43 13.15 -12.67
C ALA A 123 15.70 12.14 -11.77
N ARG A 124 14.93 11.21 -12.36
CA ARG A 124 14.23 10.14 -11.62
C ARG A 124 15.19 9.08 -11.13
N ALA A 125 16.18 8.70 -11.95
CA ALA A 125 17.25 7.80 -11.53
C ALA A 125 18.06 8.39 -10.37
N PHE A 126 18.34 9.70 -10.39
CA PHE A 126 19.02 10.37 -9.29
C PHE A 126 18.18 10.39 -7.99
N ALA A 127 16.88 10.67 -8.10
CA ALA A 127 15.96 10.59 -6.96
C ALA A 127 15.86 9.16 -6.39
N MET A 128 15.91 8.12 -7.23
CA MET A 128 15.95 6.72 -6.80
C MET A 128 17.23 6.40 -6.02
N VAL A 129 18.39 6.84 -6.50
CA VAL A 129 19.68 6.65 -5.80
C VAL A 129 19.68 7.37 -4.46
N ILE A 130 19.17 8.61 -4.40
CA ILE A 130 19.02 9.35 -3.14
C ILE A 130 18.08 8.62 -2.18
N GLY A 131 16.95 8.10 -2.67
CA GLY A 131 16.02 7.29 -1.88
C GLY A 131 16.68 6.05 -1.29
N LEU A 132 17.43 5.30 -2.11
CA LEU A 132 18.19 4.11 -1.67
C LEU A 132 19.27 4.45 -0.64
N ILE A 133 19.93 5.60 -0.77
CA ILE A 133 20.92 6.08 0.22
C ILE A 133 20.24 6.47 1.53
N GLY A 134 19.05 7.09 1.47
CA GLY A 134 18.23 7.39 2.65
C GLY A 134 17.81 6.14 3.43
N LEU A 135 17.71 4.99 2.76
CA LEU A 135 17.44 3.67 3.33
C LEU A 135 18.66 2.99 3.95
N SER A 136 19.80 3.69 4.08
CA SER A 136 21.07 3.13 4.56
C SER A 136 20.91 2.26 5.82
N PRO A 137 21.67 1.14 5.94
CA PRO A 137 21.57 0.17 7.04
C PRO A 137 21.75 0.74 8.46
N SER A 138 22.18 2.00 8.61
CA SER A 138 22.28 2.65 9.92
C SER A 138 20.93 2.82 10.64
N GLN A 139 19.79 2.80 9.93
CA GLN A 139 18.45 2.78 10.54
C GLN A 139 18.06 1.38 11.08
N PHE A 140 18.67 0.31 10.55
CA PHE A 140 18.34 -1.08 10.92
C PHE A 140 18.81 -1.46 12.33
N LYS A 141 19.89 -0.84 12.83
CA LYS A 141 20.42 -1.11 14.18
C LYS A 141 19.60 -0.50 15.32
N ARG A 142 18.78 0.51 15.05
CA ARG A 142 18.14 1.32 16.11
C ARG A 142 16.71 0.89 16.47
N SER A 143 16.07 0.03 15.67
CA SER A 143 14.74 -0.54 15.97
C SER A 143 14.78 -1.84 16.79
N ALA A 144 15.97 -2.31 17.18
CA ALA A 144 16.17 -3.53 17.98
C ALA A 144 16.66 -3.24 19.42
N ALA A 145 16.69 -1.98 19.84
CA ALA A 145 17.05 -1.54 21.19
C ALA A 145 15.85 -0.88 21.88
#